data_AF-A0A820DPJ4-F1
#
_entry.id   AF-A0A820DPJ4-F1
#
_cell.length_a   1.000
_cell.length_b   1.000
_cell.length_c   1.000
_cell.angle_alpha   90.00
_cell.angle_beta   90.00
_cell.angle_gamma   90.00
#
_symmetry.space_group_name_H-M   'P 1'
#
loop_
_entity.id
_entity.type
_entity.pdbx_description
1 polymer ?
#
loop_
_entity_poly.entity_id
_entity_poly.type
_entity_poly.pdbx_seq_one_letter_code
_entity_poly.pdbx_strand_id
1 'polypeptide(L)'
;MADIYQNVRIPTSNDSVYKDECLYSFDSPLSENGLFICMSTFHGVGKDHVARHCHLNPGKNIFLHISRRRIPVPVDPNVEPTRVTKMAIGVEGGFDANGPKRFTFEERYAIYIHPNVIIPYPDQASTLPEHVKQSADAIIAAESAFLKEERALMNTTWNGEIRQESKHAQTLEQLNNDRKIPPNGWKCEQCDLKDNLWLNLTDGAILCGRKFFDGTGGNNHAVDHYYKTRYPLAVKLG
;
A
#
# COMPACT_ATOMS: atom_id res chain seq x y z
N MET A 1 -9.88 26.07 33.31
CA MET A 1 -10.44 24.85 32.68
C MET A 1 -9.33 24.21 31.89
N ALA A 2 -9.07 22.91 32.04
CA ALA A 2 -8.07 22.23 31.24
C ALA A 2 -8.52 22.23 29.77
N ASP A 3 -7.62 22.56 28.85
CA ASP A 3 -7.90 22.52 27.42
C ASP A 3 -8.13 21.06 27.02
N ILE A 4 -9.37 20.73 26.65
CA ILE A 4 -9.74 19.37 26.26
C ILE A 4 -8.97 18.92 25.00
N TYR A 5 -8.44 19.87 24.21
CA TYR A 5 -7.72 19.63 22.96
C TYR A 5 -6.20 19.58 23.14
N GLN A 6 -5.69 19.59 24.38
CA GLN A 6 -4.24 19.67 24.67
C GLN A 6 -3.43 18.54 24.03
N ASN A 7 -4.00 17.35 23.86
CA ASN A 7 -3.31 16.19 23.30
C ASN A 7 -3.44 16.04 21.78
N VAL A 8 -4.14 16.97 21.11
CA VAL A 8 -4.28 16.93 19.64
C VAL A 8 -2.96 17.29 18.99
N ARG A 9 -2.49 16.42 18.08
CA ARG A 9 -1.25 16.61 17.31
C ARG A 9 -1.59 16.83 15.85
N ILE A 10 -0.76 17.60 15.17
CA ILE A 10 -0.82 17.74 13.71
C ILE A 10 0.16 16.71 13.13
N PRO A 11 -0.30 15.77 12.27
CA PRO A 11 0.58 14.76 11.70
C PRO A 11 1.63 15.42 10.80
N THR A 12 2.87 14.94 10.92
CA THR A 12 4.00 15.34 10.07
C THR A 12 4.27 14.29 8.99
N SER A 13 5.21 14.56 8.08
CA SER A 13 5.61 13.59 7.05
C SER A 13 6.12 12.26 7.63
N ASN A 14 6.73 12.31 8.81
CA ASN A 14 7.28 11.16 9.53
C ASN A 14 6.23 10.36 10.31
N ASP A 15 5.04 10.92 10.52
CA ASP A 15 3.97 10.21 11.20
C ASP A 15 3.24 9.26 10.24
N SER A 16 2.90 8.08 10.77
CA SER A 16 2.06 7.09 10.09
C SER A 16 0.60 7.32 10.48
N VAL A 17 -0.24 7.61 9.49
CA VAL A 17 -1.68 7.82 9.67
C VAL A 17 -2.43 6.56 9.24
N TYR A 18 -2.97 5.82 10.19
CA TYR A 18 -3.68 4.56 9.96
C TYR A 18 -5.18 4.85 9.78
N LYS A 19 -5.58 5.23 8.57
CA LYS A 19 -6.95 5.62 8.24
C LYS A 19 -7.72 4.65 7.33
N ASP A 20 -7.15 3.48 7.05
CA ASP A 20 -7.75 2.49 6.16
C ASP A 20 -8.49 1.38 6.92
N GLU A 21 -8.00 1.00 8.10
CA GLU A 21 -8.54 -0.11 8.90
C GLU A 21 -8.36 0.15 10.40
N CYS A 22 -9.24 -0.45 11.21
CA CYS A 22 -9.20 -0.41 12.66
C CYS A 22 -8.03 -1.22 13.22
N LEU A 23 -7.40 -0.70 14.28
CA LEU A 23 -6.32 -1.37 14.99
C LEU A 23 -6.73 -2.71 15.65
N TYR A 24 -8.02 -2.93 15.92
CA TYR A 24 -8.53 -4.06 16.70
C TYR A 24 -9.53 -4.95 15.95
N SER A 25 -10.04 -4.51 14.81
CA SER A 25 -11.06 -5.18 14.00
C SER A 25 -10.84 -4.87 12.52
N PHE A 26 -11.65 -5.45 11.63
CA PHE A 26 -11.61 -5.15 10.20
C PHE A 26 -12.50 -3.97 9.80
N ASP A 27 -12.87 -3.11 10.76
CA ASP A 27 -13.66 -1.93 10.44
C ASP A 27 -12.84 -0.95 9.60
N SER A 28 -13.47 -0.38 8.58
CA SER A 28 -12.86 0.60 7.67
C SER A 28 -13.76 1.82 7.55
N PRO A 29 -13.35 2.90 6.84
CA PRO A 29 -14.24 4.00 6.54
C PRO A 29 -15.54 3.57 5.81
N LEU A 30 -15.53 2.42 5.13
CA LEU A 30 -16.71 1.87 4.43
C LEU A 30 -17.64 1.07 5.34
N SER A 31 -17.23 0.76 6.58
CA SER A 31 -18.09 0.09 7.57
C SER A 31 -19.27 1.00 7.96
N GLU A 32 -20.36 0.39 8.45
CA GLU A 32 -21.60 1.09 8.83
C GLU A 32 -21.34 2.30 9.75
N ASN A 33 -20.45 2.14 10.73
CA ASN A 33 -20.11 3.17 11.69
C ASN A 33 -18.87 4.00 11.31
N GLY A 34 -18.26 3.75 10.15
CA GLY A 34 -17.00 4.36 9.73
C GLY A 34 -15.82 4.04 10.65
N LEU A 35 -14.78 4.88 10.57
CA LEU A 35 -13.53 4.72 11.31
C LEU A 35 -13.20 6.00 12.10
N PHE A 36 -12.69 5.84 13.32
CA PHE A 36 -12.32 6.94 14.22
C PHE A 36 -10.81 7.01 14.38
N ILE A 37 -10.19 8.07 13.88
CA ILE A 37 -8.73 8.23 13.91
C ILE A 37 -8.36 9.09 15.10
N CYS A 38 -7.64 8.54 16.07
CA CYS A 38 -7.19 9.29 17.24
C CYS A 38 -6.29 10.45 16.80
N MET A 39 -6.66 11.70 17.12
CA MET A 39 -5.90 12.88 16.69
C MET A 39 -4.59 13.08 17.48
N SER A 40 -4.30 12.21 18.44
CA SER A 40 -3.05 12.19 19.21
C SER A 40 -2.06 11.11 18.74
N THR A 41 -2.57 9.95 18.28
CA THR A 41 -1.72 8.81 17.88
C THR A 41 -1.84 8.42 16.42
N PHE A 42 -2.83 8.97 15.70
CA PHE A 42 -3.15 8.66 14.31
C PHE A 42 -3.49 7.19 14.03
N HIS A 43 -3.96 6.47 15.05
CA HIS A 43 -4.49 5.12 14.91
C HIS A 43 -5.99 5.17 14.62
N GLY A 44 -6.43 4.47 13.58
CA GLY A 44 -7.83 4.21 13.30
C GLY A 44 -8.39 3.16 14.25
N VAL A 45 -9.58 3.40 14.80
CA VAL A 45 -10.33 2.46 15.62
C VAL A 45 -11.80 2.45 15.19
N GLY A 46 -12.40 1.27 15.17
CA GLY A 46 -13.83 1.09 14.97
C GLY A 46 -14.61 1.58 16.19
N LYS A 47 -15.89 1.91 15.99
CA LYS A 47 -16.77 2.50 17.02
C LYS A 47 -16.76 1.72 18.34
N ASP A 48 -16.85 0.39 18.27
CA ASP A 48 -16.91 -0.49 19.44
C ASP A 48 -15.59 -0.53 20.24
N HIS A 49 -14.50 -0.04 19.64
CA HIS A 49 -13.16 -0.04 20.24
C HIS A 49 -12.68 1.34 20.68
N VAL A 50 -13.44 2.41 20.38
CA VAL A 50 -13.13 3.78 20.83
C VAL A 50 -13.00 3.85 22.35
N ALA A 51 -13.96 3.27 23.09
CA ALA A 51 -13.95 3.27 24.55
C ALA A 51 -12.72 2.54 25.11
N ARG A 52 -12.38 1.38 24.51
CA ARG A 52 -11.17 0.62 24.84
C ARG A 52 -9.91 1.46 24.56
N HIS A 53 -9.83 2.12 23.41
CA HIS A 53 -8.69 2.95 23.05
C HIS A 53 -8.48 4.10 24.05
N CYS A 54 -9.56 4.79 24.43
CA CYS A 54 -9.52 5.87 25.44
C CYS A 54 -9.09 5.35 26.82
N HIS A 55 -9.55 4.16 27.21
CA HIS A 55 -9.16 3.53 28.46
C HIS A 55 -7.66 3.20 28.50
N LEU A 56 -7.11 2.67 27.40
CA LEU A 56 -5.69 2.35 27.27
C LEU A 56 -4.81 3.60 27.06
N ASN A 57 -5.40 4.72 26.60
CA ASN A 57 -4.70 5.97 26.33
C ASN A 57 -5.39 7.15 27.04
N PRO A 58 -5.17 7.32 28.35
CA PRO A 58 -5.76 8.40 29.11
C PRO A 58 -5.49 9.78 28.47
N GLY A 59 -6.54 10.60 28.36
CA GLY A 59 -6.46 11.94 27.77
C GLY A 59 -6.47 11.99 26.23
N LYS A 60 -6.49 10.85 25.53
CA LYS A 60 -6.57 10.77 24.07
C LYS A 60 -8.00 10.38 23.63
N ASN A 61 -8.93 11.30 23.84
CA ASN A 61 -10.37 11.08 23.64
C ASN A 61 -10.96 11.83 22.44
N ILE A 62 -10.12 12.43 21.59
CA ILE A 62 -10.53 13.19 20.41
C ILE A 62 -10.12 12.44 19.14
N PHE A 63 -11.08 12.29 18.24
CA PHE A 63 -10.94 11.51 17.03
C PHE A 63 -11.47 12.28 15.82
N LEU A 64 -10.83 12.10 14.66
CA LEU A 64 -11.43 12.39 13.38
C LEU A 64 -12.21 11.16 12.91
N HIS A 65 -13.53 11.27 12.84
CA HIS A 65 -14.40 10.25 12.27
C HIS A 65 -14.44 10.41 10.75
N ILE A 66 -14.22 9.30 10.04
CA ILE A 66 -14.34 9.20 8.58
C ILE A 66 -15.38 8.14 8.25
N SER A 67 -16.38 8.52 7.45
CA SER A 67 -17.33 7.60 6.84
C SER A 67 -17.28 7.76 5.32
N ARG A 68 -17.15 6.66 4.61
CA ARG A 68 -17.07 6.60 3.15
C ARG A 68 -18.26 5.81 2.63
N ARG A 69 -18.98 6.37 1.66
CA ARG A 69 -20.10 5.70 0.99
C ARG A 69 -19.77 5.50 -0.49
N ARG A 70 -19.99 4.27 -0.96
CA ARG A 70 -19.89 3.92 -2.38
C ARG A 70 -21.16 4.34 -3.11
N ILE A 71 -21.02 5.16 -4.15
CA ILE A 71 -22.11 5.64 -4.98
C ILE A 71 -21.92 5.09 -6.40
N PRO A 72 -22.91 4.40 -7.00
CA PRO A 72 -22.83 3.98 -8.39
C PRO A 72 -22.90 5.21 -9.30
N VAL A 73 -22.01 5.28 -10.29
CA VAL A 73 -22.09 6.32 -11.32
C VAL A 73 -23.20 5.93 -12.29
N PRO A 74 -24.15 6.83 -12.61
CA PRO A 74 -25.15 6.56 -13.64
C PRO A 74 -24.43 6.28 -14.96
N VAL A 75 -24.63 5.08 -15.50
CA VAL A 75 -24.10 4.71 -16.82
C VAL A 75 -25.14 5.10 -17.86
N ASP A 76 -24.71 5.82 -18.90
CA ASP A 76 -25.57 6.10 -20.06
C ASP A 76 -25.98 4.76 -20.71
N PRO A 77 -27.27 4.45 -20.81
CA PRO A 77 -27.74 3.19 -21.37
C PRO A 77 -27.34 2.96 -22.85
N ASN A 78 -26.87 4.00 -23.56
CA ASN A 78 -26.42 3.90 -24.95
C ASN A 78 -24.95 3.48 -25.12
N VAL A 79 -24.16 3.34 -24.05
CA VAL A 79 -22.76 2.90 -24.12
C VAL A 79 -22.69 1.39 -23.88
N GLU A 80 -22.38 0.61 -24.92
CA GLU A 80 -22.17 -0.82 -24.75
C GLU A 80 -20.96 -1.08 -23.83
N PRO A 81 -21.11 -1.92 -22.80
CA PRO A 81 -19.99 -2.23 -21.91
C PRO A 81 -18.94 -3.01 -22.68
N THR A 82 -17.73 -2.46 -22.76
CA THR A 82 -16.55 -3.14 -23.31
C THR A 82 -16.36 -4.48 -22.59
N ARG A 83 -16.47 -5.58 -23.34
CA ARG A 83 -16.29 -6.93 -22.81
C ARG A 83 -14.81 -7.14 -22.47
N VAL A 84 -14.53 -7.30 -21.19
CA VAL A 84 -13.21 -7.72 -20.70
C VAL A 84 -13.05 -9.21 -21.03
N THR A 85 -12.08 -9.54 -21.89
CA THR A 85 -11.74 -10.90 -22.32
C THR A 85 -10.45 -11.42 -21.68
N LYS A 86 -9.65 -10.54 -21.07
CA LYS A 86 -8.39 -10.85 -20.40
C LYS A 86 -8.36 -10.28 -18.99
N MET A 87 -7.82 -11.03 -18.04
CA MET A 87 -7.67 -10.61 -16.64
C MET A 87 -6.37 -9.81 -16.45
N ALA A 88 -6.21 -8.72 -17.19
CA ALA A 88 -5.03 -7.85 -17.15
C ALA A 88 -5.47 -6.39 -17.28
N ILE A 89 -4.77 -5.46 -16.63
CA ILE A 89 -5.13 -4.03 -16.62
C ILE A 89 -4.38 -3.30 -17.75
N GLY A 90 -5.08 -2.50 -18.56
CA GLY A 90 -4.47 -1.63 -19.56
C GLY A 90 -3.97 -2.32 -20.84
N VAL A 91 -4.36 -3.58 -21.07
CA VAL A 91 -4.05 -4.32 -22.31
C VAL A 91 -5.29 -4.46 -23.19
N GLU A 92 -5.11 -4.70 -24.49
CA GLU A 92 -6.22 -4.94 -25.41
C GLU A 92 -7.02 -6.21 -25.00
N GLY A 93 -8.29 -6.02 -24.66
CA GLY A 93 -9.19 -7.04 -24.07
C GLY A 93 -9.14 -7.10 -22.53
N GLY A 94 -8.30 -6.30 -21.88
CA GLY A 94 -8.13 -6.20 -20.43
C GLY A 94 -9.11 -5.24 -19.72
N PHE A 95 -8.99 -5.14 -18.40
CA PHE A 95 -9.66 -4.10 -17.62
C PHE A 95 -9.05 -2.73 -17.96
N ASP A 96 -9.89 -1.81 -18.41
CA ASP A 96 -9.49 -0.43 -18.64
C ASP A 96 -9.40 0.34 -17.32
N ALA A 97 -8.17 0.61 -16.86
CA ALA A 97 -7.93 1.44 -15.68
C ALA A 97 -8.39 2.90 -15.84
N ASN A 98 -8.46 3.38 -17.08
CA ASN A 98 -8.86 4.74 -17.43
C ASN A 98 -10.31 4.82 -17.90
N GLY A 99 -11.01 3.68 -17.93
CA GLY A 99 -12.41 3.62 -18.32
C GLY A 99 -13.32 4.35 -17.33
N PRO A 100 -14.61 4.54 -17.67
CA PRO A 100 -15.55 5.20 -16.77
C PRO A 100 -15.62 4.46 -15.44
N LYS A 101 -15.22 5.15 -14.36
CA LYS A 101 -15.29 4.60 -13.01
C LYS A 101 -16.73 4.23 -12.70
N ARG A 102 -17.00 2.94 -12.48
CA ARG A 102 -18.35 2.43 -12.17
C ARG A 102 -18.91 2.97 -10.85
N PHE A 103 -18.04 3.46 -9.98
CA PHE A 103 -18.41 3.97 -8.66
C PHE A 103 -17.57 5.19 -8.32
N THR A 104 -18.21 6.14 -7.64
CA THR A 104 -17.56 7.23 -6.91
C THR A 104 -17.69 6.98 -5.41
N PHE A 105 -16.85 7.65 -4.63
CA PHE A 105 -16.91 7.60 -3.18
C PHE A 105 -17.26 8.99 -2.66
N GLU A 106 -18.26 9.07 -1.79
CA GLU A 106 -18.53 10.25 -0.98
C GLU A 106 -17.93 10.02 0.41
N GLU A 107 -17.18 10.98 0.90
CA GLU A 107 -16.59 10.94 2.24
C GLU A 107 -17.22 12.01 3.12
N ARG A 108 -17.46 11.65 4.37
CA ARG A 108 -17.98 12.54 5.41
C ARG A 108 -17.05 12.51 6.60
N TYR A 109 -16.85 13.68 7.18
CA TYR A 109 -15.91 13.91 8.27
C TYR A 109 -16.63 14.52 9.46
N ALA A 110 -16.22 14.13 10.67
CA ALA A 110 -16.64 14.78 11.90
C ALA A 110 -15.56 14.68 12.97
N ILE A 111 -15.47 15.69 13.84
CA ILE A 111 -14.69 15.57 15.07
C ILE A 111 -15.55 14.91 16.13
N TYR A 112 -15.09 13.78 16.63
CA TYR A 112 -15.74 13.02 17.69
C TYR A 112 -14.93 13.16 18.98
N ILE A 113 -15.59 13.64 20.04
CA ILE A 113 -15.03 13.72 21.39
C ILE A 113 -15.77 12.68 22.24
N HIS A 114 -15.05 11.65 22.64
CA HIS A 114 -15.60 10.55 23.42
C HIS A 114 -16.12 11.05 24.79
N PRO A 115 -17.32 10.64 25.23
CA PRO A 115 -18.19 9.62 24.62
C PRO A 115 -19.25 10.11 23.62
N ASN A 116 -19.66 11.37 23.62
CA ASN A 116 -20.96 11.74 23.04
C ASN A 116 -20.98 13.00 22.17
N VAL A 117 -19.86 13.69 21.97
CA VAL A 117 -19.86 14.93 21.18
C VAL A 117 -19.41 14.64 19.77
N ILE A 118 -20.22 15.06 18.79
CA ILE A 118 -19.93 14.97 17.35
C ILE A 118 -20.07 16.38 16.77
N ILE A 119 -19.03 16.85 16.10
CA ILE A 119 -18.98 18.14 15.43
C ILE A 119 -18.71 17.87 13.93
N PRO A 120 -19.71 18.02 13.05
CA PRO A 120 -19.52 17.88 11.61
C PRO A 120 -18.38 18.74 11.07
N TYR A 121 -17.55 18.17 10.21
CA TYR A 121 -16.38 18.82 9.63
C TYR A 121 -16.44 18.74 8.10
N PRO A 122 -16.19 19.84 7.36
CA PRO A 122 -15.79 21.18 7.82
C PRO A 122 -16.95 22.10 8.25
N ASP A 123 -18.21 21.67 8.14
CA ASP A 123 -19.39 22.53 8.28
C ASP A 123 -19.47 23.31 9.60
N GLN A 124 -19.05 22.71 10.72
CA GLN A 124 -19.06 23.33 12.05
C GLN A 124 -17.64 23.62 12.58
N ALA A 125 -16.65 23.73 11.69
CA ALA A 125 -15.26 23.96 12.06
C ALA A 125 -15.02 25.27 12.84
N SER A 126 -15.89 26.28 12.69
CA SER A 126 -15.81 27.54 13.45
C SER A 126 -15.90 27.38 14.96
N THR A 127 -16.45 26.26 15.44
CA THR A 127 -16.54 25.92 16.86
C THR A 127 -15.26 25.30 17.43
N LEU A 128 -14.31 24.96 16.56
CA LEU A 128 -13.09 24.25 16.91
C LEU A 128 -11.88 25.19 16.99
N PRO A 129 -10.93 24.93 17.91
CA PRO A 129 -9.65 25.61 17.91
C PRO A 129 -8.87 25.41 16.61
N GLU A 130 -7.97 26.35 16.31
CA GLU A 130 -7.19 26.36 15.07
C GLU A 130 -6.34 25.09 14.90
N HIS A 131 -5.65 24.63 15.96
CA HIS A 131 -4.79 23.45 15.88
C HIS A 131 -5.58 22.16 15.61
N VAL A 132 -6.86 22.10 16.02
CA VAL A 132 -7.73 20.94 15.75
C VAL A 132 -8.13 20.89 14.29
N LYS A 133 -8.46 22.04 13.70
CA LYS A 133 -8.75 22.14 12.25
C LYS A 133 -7.54 21.75 11.41
N GLN A 134 -6.36 22.28 11.75
CA GLN A 134 -5.11 21.94 11.09
C GLN A 134 -4.79 20.45 11.19
N SER A 135 -5.02 19.84 12.35
CA SER A 135 -4.85 18.41 12.53
C SER A 135 -5.83 17.60 11.67
N ALA A 136 -7.11 17.98 11.64
CA ALA A 136 -8.12 17.33 10.81
C ALA A 136 -7.76 17.39 9.33
N ASP A 137 -7.46 18.58 8.79
CA ASP A 137 -7.06 18.77 7.40
C ASP A 137 -5.80 17.97 7.06
N ALA A 138 -4.82 17.96 7.95
CA ALA A 138 -3.59 17.20 7.74
C ALA A 138 -3.82 15.68 7.77
N ILE A 139 -4.72 15.15 8.62
CA ILE A 139 -5.11 13.72 8.61
C ILE A 139 -5.86 13.37 7.33
N ILE A 140 -6.76 14.24 6.87
CA ILE A 140 -7.53 14.07 5.63
C ILE A 140 -6.58 14.03 4.42
N ALA A 141 -5.63 14.98 4.36
CA ALA A 141 -4.66 15.09 3.27
C ALA A 141 -3.53 14.05 3.34
N ALA A 142 -3.21 13.52 4.53
CA ALA A 142 -2.10 12.58 4.70
C ALA A 142 -2.28 11.32 3.85
N GLU A 143 -1.20 10.86 3.23
CA GLU A 143 -1.18 9.51 2.68
C GLU A 143 -1.23 8.49 3.83
N SER A 144 -2.02 7.43 3.67
CA SER A 144 -2.15 6.44 4.72
C SER A 144 -0.86 5.64 4.91
N ALA A 145 -0.69 5.09 6.11
CA ALA A 145 0.47 4.26 6.43
C ALA A 145 0.63 3.08 5.45
N PHE A 146 -0.48 2.43 5.08
CA PHE A 146 -0.48 1.34 4.10
C PHE A 146 -0.01 1.78 2.72
N LEU A 147 -0.50 2.92 2.21
CA LEU A 147 -0.06 3.45 0.91
C LEU A 147 1.41 3.88 0.93
N LYS A 148 1.88 4.47 2.02
CA LYS A 148 3.31 4.81 2.18
C LYS A 148 4.19 3.55 2.13
N GLU A 149 3.77 2.49 2.81
CA GLU A 149 4.49 1.20 2.82
C GLU A 149 4.45 0.54 1.44
N GLU A 150 3.27 0.46 0.82
CA GLU A 150 3.11 -0.06 -0.55
C GLU A 150 3.99 0.71 -1.54
N ARG A 151 4.00 2.05 -1.48
CA ARG A 151 4.87 2.88 -2.32
C ARG A 151 6.34 2.64 -2.03
N ALA A 152 6.75 2.49 -0.76
CA ALA A 152 8.13 2.20 -0.42
C ALA A 152 8.57 0.84 -1.00
N LEU A 153 7.71 -0.18 -0.89
CA LEU A 153 7.91 -1.49 -1.52
C LEU A 153 7.94 -1.39 -3.06
N MET A 154 7.05 -0.60 -3.66
CA MET A 154 7.03 -0.35 -5.10
C MET A 154 8.30 0.36 -5.58
N ASN A 155 8.77 1.39 -4.87
CA ASN A 155 10.01 2.11 -5.19
C ASN A 155 11.24 1.21 -5.12
N THR A 156 11.26 0.23 -4.21
CA THR A 156 12.34 -0.79 -4.21
C THR A 156 12.24 -1.78 -5.37
N THR A 157 11.09 -1.86 -6.06
CA THR A 157 10.79 -2.87 -7.08
C THR A 157 10.74 -2.28 -8.51
N TRP A 158 10.57 -0.96 -8.66
CA TRP A 158 10.32 -0.31 -9.95
C TRP A 158 11.02 1.05 -10.04
N ASN A 159 12.17 1.08 -10.72
CA ASN A 159 12.89 2.30 -11.11
C ASN A 159 12.17 3.14 -12.20
N GLY A 160 10.84 3.22 -12.22
CA GLY A 160 10.07 4.18 -13.03
C GLY A 160 10.23 4.13 -14.57
N GLU A 161 11.15 3.34 -15.12
CA GLU A 161 11.28 3.12 -16.54
C GLU A 161 10.29 2.05 -16.97
N ILE A 162 9.44 2.38 -17.95
CA ILE A 162 8.63 1.39 -18.68
C ILE A 162 9.59 0.28 -19.12
N ARG A 163 9.39 -0.93 -18.60
CA ARG A 163 10.22 -2.09 -18.98
C ARG A 163 10.07 -2.30 -20.48
N GLN A 164 11.14 -2.00 -21.21
CA GLN A 164 11.25 -2.32 -22.63
C GLN A 164 11.52 -3.82 -22.77
N GLU A 165 11.02 -4.43 -23.83
CA GLU A 165 11.37 -5.81 -24.15
C GLU A 165 12.90 -5.93 -24.31
N SER A 166 13.49 -6.96 -23.69
CA SER A 166 14.92 -7.18 -23.85
C SER A 166 15.22 -7.58 -25.29
N LYS A 167 16.29 -7.02 -25.86
CA LYS A 167 16.85 -7.46 -27.16
C LYS A 167 17.22 -8.95 -27.21
N HIS A 168 17.34 -9.60 -26.05
CA HIS A 168 17.63 -11.03 -25.94
C HIS A 168 16.37 -11.90 -25.82
N ALA A 169 15.17 -11.33 -25.67
CA ALA A 169 13.96 -12.10 -25.38
C ALA A 169 13.62 -13.13 -26.47
N GLN A 170 13.72 -12.72 -27.75
CA GLN A 170 13.36 -13.57 -28.89
C GLN A 170 14.46 -14.56 -29.30
N THR A 171 15.72 -14.27 -28.94
CA THR A 171 16.91 -15.01 -29.38
C THR A 171 17.62 -15.72 -28.23
N LEU A 172 16.99 -15.80 -27.06
CA LEU A 172 17.59 -16.42 -25.89
C LEU A 172 17.76 -17.92 -26.12
N GLU A 173 19.01 -18.37 -26.17
CA GLU A 173 19.31 -19.80 -26.15
C GLU A 173 19.08 -20.37 -24.74
N GLN A 174 18.35 -21.47 -24.67
CA GLN A 174 18.13 -22.24 -23.46
C GLN A 174 18.82 -23.60 -23.61
N LEU A 175 19.74 -23.91 -22.72
CA LEU A 175 20.49 -25.15 -22.73
C LEU A 175 19.61 -26.29 -22.24
N ASN A 176 19.66 -27.42 -22.93
CA ASN A 176 19.09 -28.65 -22.43
C ASN A 176 20.10 -29.33 -21.49
N ASN A 177 19.85 -29.28 -20.18
CA ASN A 177 20.72 -29.83 -19.15
C ASN A 177 19.96 -30.68 -18.11
N ASP A 178 18.76 -31.15 -18.46
CA ASP A 178 17.88 -31.98 -17.64
C ASP A 178 17.51 -31.40 -16.26
N ARG A 179 17.76 -30.10 -16.02
CA ARG A 179 17.42 -29.45 -14.75
C ARG A 179 15.93 -29.22 -14.64
N LYS A 180 15.36 -29.65 -13.51
CA LYS A 180 13.97 -29.36 -13.12
C LYS A 180 13.96 -28.46 -11.91
N ILE A 181 13.51 -27.23 -12.09
CA ILE A 181 13.42 -26.24 -11.01
C ILE A 181 12.18 -26.56 -10.16
N PRO A 182 12.31 -26.82 -8.84
CA PRO A 182 11.16 -27.07 -7.97
C PRO A 182 10.33 -25.79 -7.81
N PRO A 183 9.06 -25.89 -7.37
CA PRO A 183 8.20 -24.71 -7.17
C PRO A 183 8.54 -23.89 -5.92
N ASN A 184 9.39 -24.40 -5.03
CA ASN A 184 9.82 -23.73 -3.80
C ASN A 184 11.13 -24.36 -3.26
N GLY A 185 11.61 -23.85 -2.11
CA GLY A 185 12.74 -24.44 -1.39
C GLY A 185 14.11 -24.15 -2.01
N TRP A 186 14.20 -23.11 -2.85
CA TRP A 186 15.43 -22.75 -3.53
C TRP A 186 16.51 -22.26 -2.58
N LYS A 187 17.76 -22.49 -2.98
CA LYS A 187 18.96 -22.04 -2.29
C LYS A 187 19.97 -21.61 -3.35
N CYS A 188 20.77 -20.59 -3.05
CA CYS A 188 21.90 -20.24 -3.91
C CYS A 188 22.86 -21.43 -4.05
N GLU A 189 23.30 -21.72 -5.26
CA GLU A 189 24.22 -22.83 -5.52
C GLU A 189 25.65 -22.58 -4.98
N GLN A 190 25.99 -21.35 -4.59
CA GLN A 190 27.33 -20.97 -4.13
C GLN A 190 27.39 -20.45 -2.68
N CYS A 191 26.26 -20.30 -1.99
CA CYS A 191 26.22 -19.91 -0.57
C CYS A 191 24.91 -20.32 0.10
N ASP A 192 24.73 -19.93 1.37
CA ASP A 192 23.58 -20.37 2.17
C ASP A 192 22.31 -19.54 2.04
N LEU A 193 22.31 -18.50 1.19
CA LEU A 193 21.14 -17.65 0.98
C LEU A 193 19.97 -18.42 0.36
N LYS A 194 18.76 -18.16 0.88
CA LYS A 194 17.48 -18.78 0.47
C LYS A 194 16.49 -17.75 -0.08
N ASP A 195 16.87 -16.49 -0.08
CA ASP A 195 16.12 -15.32 -0.49
C ASP A 195 16.94 -14.49 -1.48
N ASN A 196 16.28 -13.57 -2.19
CA ASN A 196 16.89 -12.78 -3.28
C ASN A 196 17.64 -13.66 -4.31
N LEU A 197 16.98 -14.73 -4.75
CA LEU A 197 17.52 -15.69 -5.69
C LEU A 197 17.07 -15.38 -7.11
N TRP A 198 17.98 -15.57 -8.06
CA TRP A 198 17.81 -15.30 -9.47
C TRP A 198 18.06 -16.59 -10.25
N LEU A 199 17.07 -17.02 -11.02
CA LEU A 199 17.15 -18.15 -11.93
C LEU A 199 17.61 -17.64 -13.29
N ASN A 200 18.78 -18.05 -13.75
CA ASN A 200 19.25 -17.74 -15.08
C ASN A 200 18.44 -18.54 -16.13
N LEU A 201 17.90 -17.85 -17.14
CA LEU A 201 16.99 -18.44 -18.10
C LEU A 201 17.69 -19.29 -19.18
N THR A 202 19.01 -19.19 -19.31
CA THR A 202 19.79 -19.98 -20.27
C THR A 202 20.17 -21.36 -19.71
N ASP A 203 20.63 -21.45 -18.46
CA ASP A 203 21.18 -22.69 -17.89
C ASP A 203 20.48 -23.17 -16.61
N GLY A 204 19.48 -22.44 -16.15
CA GLY A 204 18.73 -22.79 -14.95
C GLY A 204 19.51 -22.65 -13.64
N ALA A 205 20.65 -21.93 -13.62
CA ALA A 205 21.39 -21.69 -12.38
C ALA A 205 20.62 -20.80 -11.42
N ILE A 206 20.57 -21.18 -10.13
CA ILE A 206 19.92 -20.42 -9.06
C ILE A 206 20.97 -19.77 -8.16
N LEU A 207 21.08 -18.46 -8.24
CA LEU A 207 22.17 -17.71 -7.59
C LEU A 207 21.65 -16.47 -6.87
N CYS A 208 22.28 -16.08 -5.77
CA CYS A 208 21.86 -14.90 -5.02
C CYS A 208 22.19 -13.60 -5.76
N GLY A 209 21.35 -12.58 -5.50
CA GLY A 209 21.47 -11.25 -6.09
C GLY A 209 22.70 -10.47 -5.67
N ARG A 210 22.74 -9.21 -6.11
CA ARG A 210 23.87 -8.31 -5.86
C ARG A 210 23.97 -7.88 -4.39
N LYS A 211 25.18 -7.58 -3.95
CA LYS A 211 25.45 -6.93 -2.67
C LYS A 211 25.25 -5.43 -2.81
N PHE A 212 24.51 -4.82 -1.89
CA PHE A 212 24.34 -3.37 -1.83
C PHE A 212 25.38 -2.73 -0.90
N PHE A 213 25.58 -1.42 -1.06
CA PHE A 213 26.59 -0.65 -0.30
C PHE A 213 26.24 -0.54 1.19
N ASP A 214 24.96 -0.64 1.53
CA ASP A 214 24.42 -0.61 2.90
C ASP A 214 24.58 -1.95 3.64
N GLY A 215 25.20 -2.94 3.00
CA GLY A 215 25.43 -4.28 3.53
C GLY A 215 24.28 -5.26 3.32
N THR A 216 23.15 -4.82 2.76
CA THR A 216 22.00 -5.67 2.43
C THR A 216 22.15 -6.32 1.04
N GLY A 217 21.23 -7.21 0.67
CA GLY A 217 21.21 -7.88 -0.64
C GLY A 217 21.77 -9.30 -0.61
N GLY A 218 22.47 -9.70 -1.68
CA GLY A 218 23.10 -11.01 -1.81
C GLY A 218 24.63 -10.94 -1.87
N ASN A 219 25.26 -12.01 -2.35
CA ASN A 219 26.72 -12.16 -2.44
C ASN A 219 27.27 -12.06 -3.89
N ASN A 220 26.55 -11.40 -4.80
CA ASN A 220 26.93 -11.20 -6.21
C ASN A 220 26.99 -12.45 -7.10
N HIS A 221 26.73 -13.66 -6.59
CA HIS A 221 26.87 -14.89 -7.39
C HIS A 221 26.12 -14.87 -8.73
N ALA A 222 24.91 -14.29 -8.81
CA ALA A 222 24.18 -14.19 -10.08
C ALA A 222 24.86 -13.28 -11.12
N VAL A 223 25.43 -12.15 -10.67
CA VAL A 223 26.12 -11.23 -11.58
C VAL A 223 27.51 -11.76 -11.97
N ASP A 224 28.20 -12.43 -11.04
CA ASP A 224 29.47 -13.09 -11.30
C ASP A 224 29.31 -14.23 -12.31
N HIS A 225 28.19 -14.95 -12.23
CA HIS A 225 27.81 -15.96 -13.22
C HIS A 225 27.61 -15.34 -14.60
N TYR A 226 26.85 -14.24 -14.69
CA TYR A 226 26.72 -13.49 -15.94
C TYR A 226 28.08 -13.06 -16.52
N TYR A 227 29.01 -12.58 -15.70
CA TYR A 227 30.33 -12.20 -16.21
C TYR A 227 31.14 -13.37 -16.77
N LYS A 228 30.94 -14.59 -16.24
CA LYS A 228 31.60 -15.81 -16.70
C LYS A 228 30.94 -16.40 -17.95
N THR A 229 29.62 -16.44 -18.01
CA THR A 229 28.87 -17.15 -19.07
C THR A 229 28.28 -16.24 -20.14
N ARG A 230 28.06 -14.97 -19.81
CA ARG A 230 27.33 -13.97 -20.60
C ARG A 230 25.86 -14.31 -20.85
N TYR A 231 25.27 -15.20 -20.05
CA TYR A 231 23.86 -15.55 -20.12
C TYR A 231 22.98 -14.39 -19.60
N PRO A 232 22.27 -13.68 -20.49
CA PRO A 232 21.91 -12.28 -20.26
C PRO A 232 20.65 -12.06 -19.43
N LEU A 233 19.80 -13.08 -19.30
CA LEU A 233 18.48 -12.96 -18.68
C LEU A 233 18.34 -13.87 -17.47
N ALA A 234 17.80 -13.33 -16.40
CA ALA A 234 17.44 -14.05 -15.20
C ALA A 234 16.09 -13.55 -14.68
N VAL A 235 15.34 -14.43 -14.03
CA VAL A 235 14.08 -14.10 -13.35
C VAL A 235 14.28 -14.24 -11.84
N LYS A 236 13.75 -13.30 -11.07
CA LYS A 236 13.76 -13.38 -9.60
C LYS A 236 12.76 -14.47 -9.18
N LEU A 237 13.19 -15.34 -8.25
CA LEU A 237 12.32 -16.38 -7.70
C LEU A 237 11.51 -15.82 -6.52
N GLY A 238 10.19 -16.07 -6.55
CA GLY A 238 9.19 -15.48 -5.64
C GLY A 238 8.67 -14.13 -6.11
#